data_AF-A0A8J4S4E3-F1
#
_entry.id   AF-A0A8J4S4E3-F1
#
_cell.length_a   1.000
_cell.length_b   1.000
_cell.length_c   1.000
_cell.angle_alpha   90.00
_cell.angle_beta   90.00
_cell.angle_gamma   90.00
#
_symmetry.space_group_name_H-M   'P 1'
#
loop_
_entity.id
_entity.type
_entity.pdbx_description
1 polymer ?
#
loop_
_entity_poly.entity_id
_entity_poly.type
_entity_poly.pdbx_seq_one_letter_code
_entity_poly.pdbx_strand_id
1 'polypeptide(L)'
;MESNNTRTAGKPGHQEVKRRKPELRRSNTLSVAIESAHTKSLTINDSLSDNSLASIRGSVKVANTDDDDDDNDDDSIDTVDPTQSEAEDRGGLIGFSETKEYLKREYKDIAPQVMTKTNKNVDDTADAIWRYFDDIKLKLGKPVFTKLTEADAFKRSAKGQLFHEFLDEFMWKQVKTWVKDGKTSEFVKAELRMDKLSAEAMKSSPNLKYYNEFLSKATNEWARADKSIDDVKKALGMEKLSADAIKTSANYKYYDEFMGWSALRWVGDGKSIDDVKKLLGMDTLSTAAFKLNANFKYYDKFMTMRVEDWLRSIKTTDDVKKLLGLDTLSADAMKLSPNVKYYDQFLAGRVNNIVARANYVSRNAMTYDEYMSNSVKSWVKSGKSVDDVKKELGLDKLSGEALRNHINIKYYDKFLTLTKLKVE
;
A
#
# COMPACT_ATOMS: atom_id res chain seq x y z
N MET A 1 2.35 -80.43 27.12
CA MET A 1 1.89 -80.83 25.78
C MET A 1 1.40 -79.59 25.07
N GLU A 2 2.10 -79.27 23.99
CA GLU A 2 2.02 -78.05 23.19
C GLU A 2 0.68 -77.91 22.47
N SER A 3 0.22 -76.67 22.27
CA SER A 3 -0.44 -76.28 21.02
C SER A 3 -0.21 -74.80 20.74
N ASN A 4 0.71 -74.56 19.80
CA ASN A 4 1.00 -73.26 19.21
C ASN A 4 -0.09 -72.91 18.19
N ASN A 5 -0.67 -71.72 18.30
CA ASN A 5 -1.62 -71.18 17.32
C ASN A 5 -1.06 -69.87 16.74
N THR A 6 -0.31 -69.99 15.65
CA THR A 6 0.25 -68.86 14.89
C THR A 6 -0.78 -68.34 13.89
N ARG A 7 -1.26 -67.11 14.12
CA ARG A 7 -2.21 -66.39 13.26
C ARG A 7 -1.43 -65.47 12.33
N THR A 8 -1.41 -65.79 11.04
CA THR A 8 -0.83 -64.99 9.95
C THR A 8 -1.66 -63.72 9.70
N ALA A 9 -1.02 -62.55 9.81
CA ALA A 9 -1.60 -61.24 9.50
C ALA A 9 -1.52 -60.96 7.99
N GLY A 10 -2.68 -60.80 7.36
CA GLY A 10 -2.80 -60.32 5.98
C GLY A 10 -2.64 -58.79 5.89
N LYS A 11 -1.78 -58.33 4.97
CA LYS A 11 -1.64 -56.93 4.59
C LYS A 11 -2.92 -56.42 3.89
N PRO A 12 -3.48 -55.26 4.27
CA PRO A 12 -4.53 -54.61 3.48
C PRO A 12 -3.92 -53.78 2.34
N GLY A 13 -4.49 -53.94 1.14
CA GLY A 13 -4.10 -53.24 -0.08
C GLY A 13 -4.33 -51.74 -0.02
N HIS A 14 -3.37 -50.98 -0.53
CA HIS A 14 -3.50 -49.55 -0.82
C HIS A 14 -4.46 -49.32 -1.99
N GLN A 15 -5.60 -48.71 -1.72
CA GLN A 15 -6.42 -48.05 -2.73
C GLN A 15 -5.96 -46.59 -2.89
N GLU A 16 -5.46 -46.27 -4.07
CA GLU A 16 -5.04 -44.95 -4.50
C GLU A 16 -6.26 -44.06 -4.77
N VAL A 17 -6.63 -43.24 -3.78
CA VAL A 17 -7.71 -42.25 -3.91
C VAL A 17 -7.15 -41.01 -4.62
N LYS A 18 -7.38 -40.92 -5.94
CA LYS A 18 -7.20 -39.69 -6.74
C LYS A 18 -8.12 -38.58 -6.19
N ARG A 19 -7.59 -37.76 -5.30
CA ARG A 19 -8.24 -36.52 -4.83
C ARG A 19 -8.20 -35.47 -5.95
N ARG A 20 -9.36 -35.18 -6.53
CA ARG A 20 -9.56 -34.03 -7.43
C ARG A 20 -9.36 -32.73 -6.64
N LYS A 21 -8.45 -31.87 -7.10
CA LYS A 21 -8.30 -30.47 -6.64
C LYS A 21 -9.61 -29.71 -6.90
N PRO A 22 -10.19 -29.00 -5.93
CA PRO A 22 -11.25 -28.05 -6.20
C PRO A 22 -10.65 -26.78 -6.83
N GLU A 23 -11.05 -26.49 -8.07
CA GLU A 23 -10.84 -25.19 -8.71
C GLU A 23 -11.56 -24.10 -7.92
N LEU A 24 -10.78 -23.24 -7.26
CA LEU A 24 -11.28 -22.01 -6.66
C LEU A 24 -11.62 -21.02 -7.79
N ARG A 25 -12.89 -20.97 -8.21
CA ARG A 25 -13.41 -19.84 -9.00
C ARG A 25 -13.35 -18.57 -8.15
N ARG A 26 -12.37 -17.71 -8.39
CA ARG A 26 -12.35 -16.33 -7.89
C ARG A 26 -13.45 -15.53 -8.61
N SER A 27 -14.56 -15.28 -7.93
CA SER A 27 -15.53 -14.26 -8.33
C SER A 27 -15.02 -12.90 -7.84
N ASN A 28 -14.45 -12.11 -8.74
CA ASN A 28 -14.17 -10.70 -8.48
C ASN A 28 -15.47 -9.91 -8.74
N THR A 29 -16.29 -9.75 -7.70
CA THR A 29 -17.42 -8.82 -7.75
C THR A 29 -16.99 -7.54 -7.04
N LEU A 30 -16.56 -6.55 -7.83
CA LEU A 30 -16.28 -5.19 -7.37
C LEU A 30 -17.62 -4.45 -7.26
N SER A 31 -18.16 -4.31 -6.06
CA SER A 31 -19.27 -3.41 -5.79
C SER A 31 -18.72 -2.03 -5.48
N VAL A 32 -18.72 -1.15 -6.47
CA VAL A 32 -18.45 0.29 -6.31
C VAL A 32 -19.75 0.95 -5.87
N ALA A 33 -19.81 1.40 -4.61
CA ALA A 33 -20.84 2.32 -4.15
C ALA A 33 -20.36 3.75 -4.44
N ILE A 34 -20.98 4.40 -5.43
CA ILE A 34 -20.87 5.85 -5.65
C ILE A 34 -22.09 6.48 -4.98
N GLU A 35 -21.86 7.18 -3.88
CA GLU A 35 -22.82 8.15 -3.36
C GLU A 35 -22.81 9.39 -4.25
N SER A 36 -23.91 9.58 -4.98
CA SER A 36 -24.18 10.73 -5.83
C SER A 36 -24.98 11.76 -5.03
N ALA A 37 -24.43 12.95 -4.87
CA ALA A 37 -25.20 14.17 -4.58
C ALA A 37 -24.85 15.26 -5.60
N HIS A 38 -25.90 15.87 -6.14
CA HIS A 38 -25.95 16.99 -7.11
C HIS A 38 -25.92 16.65 -8.61
N THR A 39 -27.11 16.41 -9.15
CA THR A 39 -27.40 16.57 -10.58
C THR A 39 -27.74 18.03 -10.91
N LYS A 40 -26.84 18.69 -11.64
CA LYS A 40 -27.21 19.69 -12.67
C LYS A 40 -26.89 19.06 -14.01
N SER A 41 -27.94 18.82 -14.80
CA SER A 41 -27.88 18.21 -16.13
C SER A 41 -27.26 19.18 -17.13
N LEU A 42 -26.18 18.75 -17.79
CA LEU A 42 -25.70 19.31 -19.04
C LEU A 42 -25.29 18.12 -19.92
N THR A 43 -26.10 17.87 -20.94
CA THR A 43 -25.97 16.79 -21.91
C THR A 43 -24.89 17.16 -22.92
N ILE A 44 -23.84 16.34 -23.04
CA ILE A 44 -22.94 16.33 -24.19
C ILE A 44 -22.83 14.87 -24.63
N ASN A 45 -23.28 14.62 -25.86
CA ASN A 45 -23.03 13.40 -26.61
C ASN A 45 -21.53 13.30 -26.89
N ASP A 46 -20.91 12.13 -26.70
CA ASP A 46 -19.88 11.68 -27.63
C ASP A 46 -19.68 10.16 -27.61
N SER A 47 -19.49 9.67 -28.82
CA SER A 47 -19.37 8.30 -29.29
C SER A 47 -18.09 7.60 -28.82
N LEU A 48 -18.23 6.38 -28.29
CA LEU A 48 -17.14 5.43 -28.11
C LEU A 48 -16.93 4.64 -29.40
N SER A 49 -15.74 4.74 -29.99
CA SER A 49 -15.23 3.80 -30.98
C SER A 49 -14.30 2.79 -30.31
N ASP A 50 -14.54 1.52 -30.64
CA ASP A 50 -13.75 0.36 -30.25
C ASP A 50 -12.31 0.44 -30.77
N ASN A 51 -11.35 -0.08 -30.01
CA ASN A 51 -10.08 -0.52 -30.57
C ASN A 51 -9.53 -1.76 -29.86
N SER A 52 -8.98 -2.63 -30.71
CA SER A 52 -8.69 -4.04 -30.53
C SER A 52 -7.51 -4.37 -29.62
N LEU A 53 -7.66 -5.48 -28.90
CA LEU A 53 -6.58 -6.23 -28.26
C LEU A 53 -5.73 -6.97 -29.31
N ALA A 54 -4.45 -6.61 -29.42
CA ALA A 54 -3.43 -7.42 -30.09
C ALA A 54 -2.62 -8.18 -29.02
N SER A 55 -2.71 -9.50 -29.07
CA SER A 55 -1.92 -10.44 -28.27
C SER A 55 -0.55 -10.62 -28.91
N ILE A 56 0.53 -10.36 -28.16
CA ILE A 56 1.90 -10.70 -28.54
C ILE A 56 2.38 -11.83 -27.63
N ARG A 57 2.47 -13.04 -28.19
CA ARG A 57 3.21 -14.18 -27.63
C ARG A 57 4.68 -14.04 -28.04
N GLY A 58 5.56 -13.81 -27.07
CA GLY A 58 7.00 -13.97 -27.23
C GLY A 58 7.47 -15.25 -26.54
N SER A 59 7.96 -16.21 -27.32
CA SER A 59 8.57 -17.46 -26.86
C SER A 59 10.01 -17.21 -26.41
N VAL A 60 10.37 -17.65 -25.21
CA VAL A 60 11.76 -17.65 -24.70
C VAL A 60 12.33 -19.06 -24.88
N LYS A 61 13.44 -19.16 -25.63
CA LYS A 61 14.32 -20.34 -25.68
C LYS A 61 15.27 -20.25 -24.47
N VAL A 62 15.30 -21.30 -23.66
CA VAL A 62 16.33 -21.52 -22.62
C VAL A 62 17.30 -22.55 -23.18
N ALA A 63 18.59 -22.21 -23.20
CA ALA A 63 19.67 -23.16 -23.46
C ALA A 63 20.26 -23.55 -22.11
N ASN A 64 20.30 -24.85 -21.83
CA ASN A 64 21.09 -25.44 -20.77
C ASN A 64 22.50 -25.67 -21.31
N THR A 65 23.50 -25.39 -20.46
CA THR A 65 24.83 -25.98 -20.57
C THR A 65 25.11 -26.60 -19.20
N ASP A 66 25.09 -27.93 -19.20
CA ASP A 66 25.71 -28.78 -18.20
C ASP A 66 27.23 -28.66 -18.40
N ASP A 67 27.99 -28.62 -17.30
CA ASP A 67 29.37 -29.12 -17.25
C ASP A 67 29.64 -29.55 -15.80
N ASP A 68 29.88 -30.84 -15.64
CA ASP A 68 30.29 -31.55 -14.44
C ASP A 68 31.82 -31.55 -14.30
N ASP A 69 32.26 -31.77 -13.06
CA ASP A 69 33.53 -32.36 -12.59
C ASP A 69 34.86 -31.60 -12.79
N ASP A 70 35.55 -31.25 -11.70
CA ASP A 70 36.58 -32.15 -11.12
C ASP A 70 37.26 -31.55 -9.87
N ASP A 71 37.65 -32.47 -8.99
CA ASP A 71 38.37 -32.30 -7.72
C ASP A 71 39.79 -31.70 -7.87
N ASN A 72 40.28 -31.00 -6.83
CA ASN A 72 41.58 -31.29 -6.21
C ASN A 72 41.86 -30.40 -4.99
N ASP A 73 42.25 -31.07 -3.91
CA ASP A 73 42.97 -30.54 -2.75
C ASP A 73 44.36 -29.98 -3.16
N ASP A 74 44.89 -28.99 -2.44
CA ASP A 74 46.15 -29.08 -1.66
C ASP A 74 46.63 -27.69 -1.17
N ASP A 75 47.26 -27.73 -0.01
CA ASP A 75 47.82 -26.65 0.79
C ASP A 75 48.90 -25.83 0.06
N SER A 76 48.92 -24.51 0.25
CA SER A 76 50.16 -23.80 0.62
C SER A 76 49.89 -22.39 1.12
N ILE A 77 50.46 -22.14 2.30
CA ILE A 77 50.67 -20.83 2.90
C ILE A 77 51.73 -20.11 2.07
N ASP A 78 51.40 -18.92 1.57
CA ASP A 78 52.41 -17.91 1.26
C ASP A 78 51.96 -16.52 1.73
N THR A 79 52.78 -15.97 2.61
CA THR A 79 52.75 -14.59 3.11
C THR A 79 53.07 -13.63 1.98
N VAL A 80 52.14 -12.72 1.65
CA VAL A 80 52.43 -11.56 0.79
C VAL A 80 51.85 -10.28 1.38
N ASP A 81 52.77 -9.31 1.49
CA ASP A 81 52.68 -7.90 1.83
C ASP A 81 51.53 -7.13 1.10
N PRO A 82 50.71 -6.30 1.79
CA PRO A 82 49.81 -5.39 1.13
C PRO A 82 50.38 -3.96 1.15
N THR A 83 51.24 -3.66 0.17
CA THR A 83 51.41 -2.29 -0.31
C THR A 83 50.78 -2.13 -1.70
N GLN A 84 49.92 -1.12 -1.81
CA GLN A 84 49.36 -0.54 -3.04
C GLN A 84 48.41 -1.39 -3.90
N SER A 85 47.12 -1.09 -3.81
CA SER A 85 46.28 -0.99 -5.00
C SER A 85 45.27 0.15 -4.83
N GLU A 86 45.54 1.26 -5.53
CA GLU A 86 44.55 2.28 -5.84
C GLU A 86 43.48 1.67 -6.73
N ALA A 87 42.28 1.47 -6.19
CA ALA A 87 41.09 1.23 -7.00
C ALA A 87 40.44 2.59 -7.27
N GLU A 88 40.56 3.05 -8.51
CA GLU A 88 39.78 4.17 -9.06
C GLU A 88 38.28 3.84 -8.95
N ASP A 89 37.63 4.40 -7.94
CA ASP A 89 36.18 4.53 -7.88
C ASP A 89 35.74 5.55 -8.93
N ARG A 90 35.54 5.08 -10.17
CA ARG A 90 34.93 5.86 -11.24
C ARG A 90 33.43 5.99 -11.01
N GLY A 91 33.07 6.75 -9.97
CA GLY A 91 31.78 7.42 -9.89
C GLY A 91 31.68 8.41 -11.07
N GLY A 92 31.04 7.97 -12.15
CA GLY A 92 30.78 8.79 -13.32
C GLY A 92 30.01 10.06 -12.93
N LEU A 93 30.73 11.17 -12.83
CA LEU A 93 30.16 12.51 -12.92
C LEU A 93 29.49 12.61 -14.29
N ILE A 94 28.15 12.64 -14.28
CA ILE A 94 27.35 13.07 -15.44
C ILE A 94 27.89 14.44 -15.85
N GLY A 95 28.57 14.50 -16.99
CA GLY A 95 29.15 15.71 -17.51
C GLY A 95 28.06 16.73 -17.84
N PHE A 96 28.29 18.00 -17.53
CA PHE A 96 27.36 19.13 -17.75
C PHE A 96 26.75 19.24 -19.17
N SER A 97 27.33 18.57 -20.17
CA SER A 97 26.78 18.44 -21.52
C SER A 97 25.51 17.59 -21.58
N GLU A 98 25.43 16.51 -20.80
CA GLU A 98 24.25 15.65 -20.71
C GLU A 98 23.08 16.38 -20.04
N THR A 99 23.37 17.23 -19.05
CA THR A 99 22.38 18.08 -18.39
C THR A 99 21.71 19.07 -19.36
N LYS A 100 22.44 19.56 -20.38
CA LYS A 100 21.89 20.52 -21.38
C LYS A 100 20.86 19.87 -22.30
N GLU A 101 21.19 18.72 -22.88
CA GLU A 101 20.26 18.01 -23.77
C GLU A 101 19.10 17.36 -23.00
N TYR A 102 19.35 16.93 -21.77
CA TYR A 102 18.30 16.49 -20.84
C TYR A 102 17.33 17.62 -20.49
N LEU A 103 17.83 18.82 -20.13
CA LEU A 103 17.00 19.99 -19.85
C LEU A 103 16.18 20.40 -21.08
N LYS A 104 16.75 20.41 -22.28
CA LYS A 104 15.99 20.69 -23.52
C LYS A 104 14.85 19.70 -23.75
N ARG A 105 15.10 18.40 -23.52
CA ARG A 105 14.09 17.34 -23.68
C ARG A 105 12.96 17.49 -22.67
N GLU A 106 13.28 17.59 -21.39
CA GLU A 106 12.29 17.78 -20.32
C GLU A 106 11.51 19.09 -20.48
N TYR A 107 12.18 20.16 -20.94
CA TYR A 107 11.52 21.44 -21.22
C TYR A 107 10.41 21.29 -22.26
N LYS A 108 10.64 20.49 -23.31
CA LYS A 108 9.63 20.21 -24.36
C LYS A 108 8.39 19.52 -23.80
N ASP A 109 8.53 18.71 -22.76
CA ASP A 109 7.43 17.97 -22.14
C ASP A 109 6.67 18.77 -21.07
N ILE A 110 7.36 19.68 -20.36
CA ILE A 110 6.77 20.50 -19.29
C ILE A 110 6.13 21.78 -19.86
N ALA A 111 6.77 22.41 -20.84
CA ALA A 111 6.34 23.71 -21.37
C ALA A 111 4.86 23.73 -21.80
N PRO A 112 4.31 22.73 -22.51
CA PRO A 112 2.89 22.74 -22.88
C PRO A 112 1.92 22.75 -21.69
N GLN A 113 2.29 22.13 -20.55
CA GLN A 113 1.44 22.04 -19.35
C GLN A 113 1.42 23.35 -18.56
N VAL A 114 2.54 24.06 -18.52
CA VAL A 114 2.62 25.39 -17.90
C VAL A 114 1.94 26.44 -18.80
N MET A 115 2.06 26.28 -20.12
CA MET A 115 1.59 27.25 -21.11
C MET A 115 0.08 27.18 -21.40
N THR A 116 -0.53 26.00 -21.28
CA THR A 116 -2.01 25.86 -21.32
C THR A 116 -2.72 26.69 -20.26
N LYS A 117 -2.04 27.05 -19.16
CA LYS A 117 -2.57 27.95 -18.12
C LYS A 117 -2.51 29.44 -18.48
N THR A 118 -1.69 29.84 -19.47
CA THR A 118 -1.40 31.26 -19.76
C THR A 118 -1.79 31.76 -21.15
N ASN A 119 -2.28 30.88 -22.02
CA ASN A 119 -2.83 31.21 -23.35
C ASN A 119 -1.83 31.98 -24.26
N LYS A 120 -0.56 31.55 -24.29
CA LYS A 120 0.53 32.17 -25.09
C LYS A 120 1.24 31.17 -26.01
N ASN A 121 1.83 31.68 -27.11
CA ASN A 121 2.58 30.89 -28.10
C ASN A 121 3.78 30.18 -27.46
N VAL A 122 3.89 28.86 -27.71
CA VAL A 122 4.83 27.92 -27.07
C VAL A 122 6.28 28.20 -27.46
N ASP A 123 6.52 28.44 -28.75
CA ASP A 123 7.88 28.52 -29.29
C ASP A 123 8.57 29.84 -28.92
N ASP A 124 7.85 30.97 -28.95
CA ASP A 124 8.40 32.29 -28.63
C ASP A 124 8.80 32.41 -27.14
N THR A 125 8.08 31.71 -26.26
CA THR A 125 8.34 31.77 -24.81
C THR A 125 9.43 30.79 -24.40
N ALA A 126 9.48 29.62 -25.05
CA ALA A 126 10.57 28.66 -24.90
C ALA A 126 11.92 29.26 -25.29
N ASP A 127 11.99 29.88 -26.46
CA ASP A 127 13.18 30.56 -26.94
C ASP A 127 13.54 31.77 -26.07
N ALA A 128 12.57 32.53 -25.56
CA ALA A 128 12.84 33.64 -24.66
C ALA A 128 13.39 33.18 -23.30
N ILE A 129 12.88 32.08 -22.75
CA ILE A 129 13.36 31.49 -21.48
C ILE A 129 14.74 30.87 -21.69
N TRP A 130 14.98 30.17 -22.81
CA TRP A 130 16.30 29.63 -23.13
C TRP A 130 17.32 30.73 -23.40
N ARG A 131 16.98 31.76 -24.18
CA ARG A 131 17.86 32.92 -24.37
C ARG A 131 18.14 33.63 -23.06
N TYR A 132 17.18 33.70 -22.13
CA TYR A 132 17.41 34.21 -20.78
C TYR A 132 18.38 33.33 -19.99
N PHE A 133 18.24 32.00 -20.06
CA PHE A 133 19.21 31.07 -19.45
C PHE A 133 20.60 31.18 -20.07
N ASP A 134 20.72 31.21 -21.40
CA ASP A 134 22.00 31.34 -22.09
C ASP A 134 22.63 32.72 -21.84
N ASP A 135 21.84 33.80 -21.77
CA ASP A 135 22.33 35.15 -21.43
C ASP A 135 22.76 35.24 -19.95
N ILE A 136 22.09 34.53 -19.04
CA ILE A 136 22.57 34.34 -17.66
C ILE A 136 23.86 33.51 -17.63
N LYS A 137 23.91 32.40 -18.39
CA LYS A 137 25.05 31.47 -18.41
C LYS A 137 26.30 32.11 -18.99
N LEU A 138 26.16 32.94 -20.03
CA LEU A 138 27.25 33.72 -20.64
C LEU A 138 27.80 34.78 -19.68
N LYS A 139 26.95 35.29 -18.78
CA LYS A 139 27.33 36.36 -17.86
C LYS A 139 27.81 35.86 -16.51
N LEU A 140 27.57 34.60 -16.12
CA LEU A 140 27.97 34.00 -14.82
C LEU A 140 29.49 33.90 -14.56
N GLY A 141 30.35 34.51 -15.38
CA GLY A 141 31.67 34.99 -14.94
C GLY A 141 31.60 36.21 -13.99
N LYS A 142 30.43 36.87 -13.88
CA LYS A 142 30.08 37.95 -12.94
C LYS A 142 28.56 37.91 -12.60
N PRO A 143 28.13 38.22 -11.37
CA PRO A 143 26.71 38.19 -11.02
C PRO A 143 25.91 39.24 -11.82
N VAL A 144 24.88 38.80 -12.55
CA VAL A 144 24.06 39.62 -13.47
C VAL A 144 23.15 40.61 -12.75
N PHE A 145 22.81 40.35 -11.48
CA PHE A 145 22.04 41.28 -10.67
C PHE A 145 22.97 41.92 -9.65
N THR A 146 23.48 43.11 -9.98
CA THR A 146 24.33 43.89 -9.07
C THR A 146 23.53 44.59 -7.96
N LYS A 147 22.19 44.55 -8.02
CA LYS A 147 21.28 45.09 -7.00
C LYS A 147 20.14 44.12 -6.71
N LEU A 148 19.87 43.89 -5.41
CA LEU A 148 18.80 43.04 -4.87
C LEU A 148 17.42 43.34 -5.51
N THR A 149 17.20 44.60 -5.89
CA THR A 149 15.94 45.12 -6.44
C THR A 149 15.56 44.57 -7.82
N GLU A 150 16.53 44.20 -8.67
CA GLU A 150 16.24 43.72 -10.02
C GLU A 150 15.84 42.24 -10.04
N ALA A 151 16.45 41.42 -9.18
CA ALA A 151 16.04 40.03 -8.99
C ALA A 151 14.63 39.94 -8.40
N ASP A 152 14.31 40.81 -7.44
CA ASP A 152 12.96 40.92 -6.86
C ASP A 152 11.94 41.40 -7.89
N ALA A 153 12.29 42.36 -8.75
CA ALA A 153 11.41 42.82 -9.83
C ALA A 153 11.15 41.72 -10.87
N PHE A 154 12.18 40.96 -11.24
CA PHE A 154 12.02 39.82 -12.13
C PHE A 154 11.11 38.77 -11.53
N LYS A 155 11.34 38.39 -10.27
CA LYS A 155 10.53 37.40 -9.53
C LYS A 155 9.05 37.79 -9.44
N ARG A 156 8.75 39.08 -9.34
CA ARG A 156 7.37 39.62 -9.33
C ARG A 156 6.76 39.76 -10.72
N SER A 157 7.56 39.74 -11.78
CA SER A 157 7.04 39.78 -13.15
C SER A 157 6.34 38.46 -13.52
N ALA A 158 5.37 38.53 -14.43
CA ALA A 158 4.69 37.33 -14.94
C ALA A 158 5.67 36.31 -15.55
N LYS A 159 6.78 36.78 -16.14
CA LYS A 159 7.83 35.91 -16.68
C LYS A 159 8.61 35.20 -15.57
N GLY A 160 8.94 35.90 -14.49
CA GLY A 160 9.60 35.30 -13.33
C GLY A 160 8.71 34.30 -12.59
N GLN A 161 7.40 34.57 -12.49
CA GLN A 161 6.43 33.61 -11.95
C GLN A 161 6.39 32.32 -12.76
N LEU A 162 6.23 32.41 -14.09
CA LEU A 162 6.24 31.22 -14.97
C LEU A 162 7.54 30.44 -14.89
N PHE A 163 8.67 31.14 -14.78
CA PHE A 163 9.97 30.51 -14.58
C PHE A 163 10.03 29.74 -13.25
N HIS A 164 9.53 30.32 -12.16
CA HIS A 164 9.49 29.66 -10.86
C HIS A 164 8.56 28.43 -10.86
N GLU A 165 7.40 28.51 -11.50
CA GLU A 165 6.48 27.37 -11.65
C GLU A 165 7.13 26.25 -12.47
N PHE A 166 7.75 26.60 -13.60
CA PHE A 166 8.49 25.64 -14.42
C PHE A 166 9.60 24.96 -13.61
N LEU A 167 10.41 25.74 -12.88
CA LEU A 167 11.50 25.20 -12.08
C LEU A 167 10.97 24.30 -10.96
N ASP A 168 9.89 24.69 -10.28
CA ASP A 168 9.21 23.86 -9.29
C ASP A 168 8.78 22.51 -9.88
N GLU A 169 8.07 22.51 -11.02
CA GLU A 169 7.64 21.29 -11.69
C GLU A 169 8.82 20.41 -12.13
N PHE A 170 9.86 21.02 -12.69
CA PHE A 170 11.08 20.33 -13.06
C PHE A 170 11.73 19.66 -11.83
N MET A 171 11.90 20.39 -10.73
CA MET A 171 12.49 19.87 -9.50
C MET A 171 11.66 18.74 -8.89
N TRP A 172 10.32 18.79 -8.97
CA TRP A 172 9.47 17.68 -8.55
C TRP A 172 9.65 16.42 -9.40
N LYS A 173 9.87 16.56 -10.71
CA LYS A 173 10.24 15.42 -11.57
C LYS A 173 11.63 14.87 -11.22
N GLN A 174 12.61 15.74 -10.97
CA GLN A 174 13.94 15.31 -10.52
C GLN A 174 13.87 14.51 -9.23
N VAL A 175 13.11 14.98 -8.24
CA VAL A 175 12.91 14.24 -6.97
C VAL A 175 12.39 12.82 -7.22
N LYS A 176 11.37 12.65 -8.07
CA LYS A 176 10.86 11.32 -8.42
C LYS A 176 11.92 10.44 -9.08
N THR A 177 12.73 11.03 -9.96
CA THR A 177 13.82 10.34 -10.67
C THR A 177 14.90 9.90 -9.69
N TRP A 178 15.36 10.78 -8.80
CA TRP A 178 16.36 10.43 -7.77
C TRP A 178 15.90 9.32 -6.84
N VAL A 179 14.61 9.29 -6.47
CA VAL A 179 14.03 8.20 -5.68
C VAL A 179 14.07 6.89 -6.46
N LYS A 180 13.62 6.91 -7.72
CA LYS A 180 13.59 5.72 -8.60
C LYS A 180 15.00 5.16 -8.83
N ASP A 181 15.98 6.03 -9.01
CA ASP A 181 17.37 5.67 -9.25
C ASP A 181 18.13 5.32 -7.96
N GLY A 182 17.45 5.37 -6.80
CA GLY A 182 18.05 5.01 -5.52
C GLY A 182 19.21 5.92 -5.09
N LYS A 183 19.19 7.20 -5.49
CA LYS A 183 20.24 8.16 -5.11
C LYS A 183 20.34 8.32 -3.59
N THR A 184 21.51 8.70 -3.09
CA THR A 184 21.73 8.92 -1.65
C THR A 184 21.30 10.31 -1.21
N SER A 185 21.14 10.52 0.11
CA SER A 185 20.78 11.84 0.63
C SER A 185 21.90 12.87 0.39
N GLU A 186 23.15 12.43 0.44
CA GLU A 186 24.34 13.23 0.20
C GLU A 186 24.41 13.71 -1.25
N PHE A 187 24.14 12.80 -2.21
CA PHE A 187 24.05 13.13 -3.62
C PHE A 187 22.99 14.22 -3.86
N VAL A 188 21.79 14.04 -3.32
CA VAL A 188 20.70 15.01 -3.51
C VAL A 188 21.00 16.33 -2.82
N LYS A 189 21.65 16.33 -1.63
CA LYS A 189 22.11 17.59 -1.01
C LYS A 189 23.10 18.33 -1.88
N ALA A 190 24.10 17.65 -2.45
CA ALA A 190 25.10 18.26 -3.31
C ALA A 190 24.45 18.85 -4.57
N GLU A 191 23.53 18.10 -5.20
CA GLU A 191 22.81 18.55 -6.40
C GLU A 191 21.92 19.78 -6.12
N LEU A 192 21.31 19.83 -4.94
CA LEU A 192 20.56 20.99 -4.45
C LEU A 192 21.44 22.12 -3.90
N ARG A 193 22.77 21.96 -3.92
CA ARG A 193 23.78 22.87 -3.36
C ARG A 193 23.54 23.19 -1.87
N MET A 194 23.12 22.18 -1.13
CA MET A 194 22.80 22.23 0.30
C MET A 194 23.90 21.62 1.17
N ASP A 195 24.90 20.96 0.59
CA ASP A 195 26.02 20.26 1.24
C ASP A 195 26.94 21.20 2.03
N LYS A 196 27.11 22.44 1.57
CA LYS A 196 27.96 23.46 2.21
C LYS A 196 27.21 24.41 3.14
N LEU A 197 25.91 24.21 3.34
CA LEU A 197 25.10 25.06 4.20
C LEU A 197 25.26 24.64 5.66
N SER A 198 25.32 25.62 6.57
CA SER A 198 25.14 25.34 8.00
C SER A 198 23.75 24.78 8.27
N ALA A 199 23.55 24.15 9.43
CA ALA A 199 22.25 23.61 9.82
C ALA A 199 21.14 24.68 9.78
N GLU A 200 21.45 25.91 10.23
CA GLU A 200 20.54 27.05 10.21
C GLU A 200 20.27 27.54 8.78
N ALA A 201 21.29 27.64 7.93
CA ALA A 201 21.12 28.05 6.54
C ALA A 201 20.33 27.01 5.73
N MET A 202 20.50 25.72 6.05
CA MET A 202 19.76 24.62 5.42
C MET A 202 18.26 24.72 5.71
N LYS A 203 17.87 25.08 6.95
CA LYS A 203 16.46 25.31 7.34
C LYS A 203 15.78 26.42 6.54
N SER A 204 16.54 27.44 6.15
CA SER A 204 16.06 28.58 5.37
C SER A 204 16.23 28.41 3.86
N SER A 205 16.82 27.30 3.40
CA SER A 205 17.04 27.07 1.97
C SER A 205 15.72 26.85 1.24
N PRO A 206 15.46 27.54 0.11
CA PRO A 206 14.27 27.27 -0.71
C PRO A 206 14.27 25.85 -1.30
N ASN A 207 15.44 25.22 -1.40
CA ASN A 207 15.58 23.86 -1.91
C ASN A 207 15.25 22.79 -0.86
N LEU A 208 15.09 23.17 0.41
CA LEU A 208 14.76 22.24 1.50
C LEU A 208 13.46 21.48 1.23
N LYS A 209 12.48 22.10 0.55
CA LYS A 209 11.21 21.45 0.20
C LYS A 209 11.42 20.21 -0.70
N TYR A 210 12.32 20.29 -1.67
CA TYR A 210 12.59 19.16 -2.58
C TYR A 210 13.42 18.08 -1.90
N TYR A 211 14.41 18.48 -1.09
CA TYR A 211 15.18 17.54 -0.28
C TYR A 211 14.26 16.76 0.69
N ASN A 212 13.33 17.46 1.33
CA ASN A 212 12.39 16.86 2.26
C ASN A 212 11.44 15.87 1.58
N GLU A 213 10.93 16.22 0.40
CA GLU A 213 10.09 15.34 -0.41
C GLU A 213 10.86 14.12 -0.90
N PHE A 214 12.11 14.32 -1.37
CA PHE A 214 12.98 13.22 -1.76
C PHE A 214 13.11 12.20 -0.64
N LEU A 215 13.44 12.65 0.57
CA LEU A 215 13.58 11.74 1.71
C LEU A 215 12.26 11.05 2.09
N SER A 216 11.12 11.76 2.11
CA SER A 216 9.82 11.14 2.42
C SER A 216 9.41 10.08 1.39
N LYS A 217 9.71 10.28 0.11
CA LYS A 217 9.47 9.22 -0.90
C LYS A 217 10.46 8.08 -0.79
N ALA A 218 11.74 8.40 -0.58
CA ALA A 218 12.79 7.40 -0.45
C ALA A 218 12.53 6.48 0.74
N THR A 219 12.02 6.98 1.88
CA THR A 219 11.72 6.15 3.06
C THR A 219 10.65 5.09 2.77
N ASN A 220 9.59 5.44 2.04
CA ASN A 220 8.58 4.48 1.60
C ASN A 220 9.17 3.45 0.61
N GLU A 221 9.98 3.87 -0.36
CA GLU A 221 10.62 2.93 -1.30
C GLU A 221 11.68 2.04 -0.62
N TRP A 222 12.39 2.53 0.40
CA TRP A 222 13.33 1.73 1.19
C TRP A 222 12.59 0.67 2.00
N ALA A 223 11.47 1.03 2.64
CA ALA A 223 10.58 0.04 3.24
C ALA A 223 10.06 -0.93 2.17
N ARG A 224 9.69 -0.40 0.98
CA ARG A 224 9.43 -1.01 -0.34
C ARG A 224 10.46 -2.03 -0.86
N ALA A 225 11.69 -1.90 -0.43
CA ALA A 225 12.79 -2.78 -0.80
C ALA A 225 13.26 -3.69 0.35
N ASP A 226 12.60 -3.65 1.52
CA ASP A 226 13.02 -4.33 2.75
C ASP A 226 14.48 -3.98 3.11
N LYS A 227 14.87 -2.71 2.89
CA LYS A 227 16.21 -2.25 3.28
C LYS A 227 16.41 -2.43 4.78
N SER A 228 17.63 -2.79 5.16
CA SER A 228 17.98 -2.93 6.57
C SER A 228 17.94 -1.58 7.30
N ILE A 229 17.72 -1.62 8.61
CA ILE A 229 17.73 -0.44 9.47
C ILE A 229 19.09 0.28 9.40
N ASP A 230 20.18 -0.48 9.29
CA ASP A 230 21.53 0.08 9.23
C ASP A 230 21.83 0.72 7.87
N ASP A 231 21.34 0.15 6.76
CA ASP A 231 21.42 0.80 5.44
C ASP A 231 20.67 2.13 5.40
N VAL A 232 19.50 2.21 6.05
CA VAL A 232 18.74 3.46 6.13
C VAL A 232 19.44 4.47 7.03
N LYS A 233 19.99 4.06 8.17
CA LYS A 233 20.81 4.97 9.00
C LYS A 233 21.99 5.51 8.19
N LYS A 234 22.70 4.66 7.46
CA LYS A 234 23.81 5.07 6.58
C LYS A 234 23.33 6.04 5.50
N ALA A 235 22.21 5.76 4.83
CA ALA A 235 21.64 6.63 3.80
C ALA A 235 21.16 7.99 4.34
N LEU A 236 20.89 8.09 5.64
CA LEU A 236 20.52 9.32 6.34
C LEU A 236 21.72 10.00 7.03
N GLY A 237 22.93 9.44 6.92
CA GLY A 237 24.14 9.93 7.61
C GLY A 237 24.06 9.82 9.14
N MET A 238 23.47 8.73 9.65
CA MET A 238 23.16 8.50 11.06
C MET A 238 23.88 7.28 11.64
N GLU A 239 24.72 6.59 10.87
CA GLU A 239 25.35 5.31 11.23
C GLU A 239 26.34 5.41 12.40
N LYS A 240 26.93 6.60 12.62
CA LYS A 240 27.86 6.86 13.73
C LYS A 240 27.21 7.52 14.94
N LEU A 241 25.90 7.75 14.90
CA LEU A 241 25.17 8.44 15.98
C LEU A 241 24.76 7.44 17.07
N SER A 242 24.90 7.85 18.33
CA SER A 242 24.30 7.12 19.45
C SER A 242 22.77 7.12 19.37
N ALA A 243 22.10 6.24 20.10
CA ALA A 243 20.63 6.15 20.09
C ALA A 243 19.95 7.48 20.46
N ASP A 244 20.53 8.27 21.36
CA ASP A 244 19.98 9.57 21.73
C ASP A 244 20.34 10.67 20.72
N ALA A 245 21.53 10.62 20.11
CA ALA A 245 21.90 11.51 19.02
C ALA A 245 21.06 11.26 17.74
N ILE A 246 20.64 10.02 17.51
CA ILE A 246 19.70 9.67 16.44
C ILE A 246 18.38 10.43 16.60
N LYS A 247 17.84 10.53 17.82
CA LYS A 247 16.56 11.20 18.09
C LYS A 247 16.61 12.72 17.90
N THR A 248 17.78 13.32 18.09
CA THR A 248 17.99 14.77 17.94
C THR A 248 18.46 15.16 16.55
N SER A 249 18.78 14.17 15.70
CA SER A 249 19.18 14.40 14.30
C SER A 249 18.06 15.07 13.50
N ALA A 250 18.43 16.01 12.63
CA ALA A 250 17.50 16.65 11.70
C ALA A 250 16.80 15.66 10.75
N ASN A 251 17.44 14.51 10.50
CA ASN A 251 16.92 13.44 9.64
C ASN A 251 16.06 12.42 10.41
N TYR A 252 15.93 12.53 11.74
CA TYR A 252 15.20 11.54 12.55
C TYR A 252 13.74 11.33 12.10
N LYS A 253 13.05 12.40 11.68
CA LYS A 253 11.67 12.30 11.18
C LYS A 253 11.52 11.32 10.00
N TYR A 254 12.55 11.22 9.15
CA TYR A 254 12.56 10.31 8.00
C TYR A 254 12.88 8.88 8.42
N TYR A 255 13.78 8.71 9.38
CA TYR A 255 13.99 7.41 10.02
C TYR A 255 12.69 6.90 10.67
N ASP A 256 11.99 7.76 11.42
CA ASP A 256 10.71 7.43 12.05
C ASP A 256 9.63 7.06 11.02
N GLU A 257 9.56 7.80 9.92
CA GLU A 257 8.68 7.49 8.78
C GLU A 257 9.01 6.13 8.15
N PHE A 258 10.29 5.85 7.86
CA PHE A 258 10.75 4.56 7.34
C PHE A 258 10.37 3.39 8.27
N MET A 259 10.63 3.52 9.57
CA MET A 259 10.27 2.50 10.55
C MET A 259 8.75 2.31 10.62
N GLY A 260 8.00 3.40 10.45
CA GLY A 260 6.55 3.40 10.35
C GLY A 260 6.01 2.62 9.14
N TRP A 261 6.63 2.77 7.97
CA TRP A 261 6.30 2.01 6.75
C TRP A 261 6.76 0.55 6.84
N SER A 262 7.93 0.31 7.44
CA SER A 262 8.47 -1.03 7.66
C SER A 262 7.54 -1.87 8.52
N ALA A 263 7.00 -1.32 9.61
CA ALA A 263 6.01 -2.00 10.45
C ALA A 263 4.76 -2.45 9.67
N LEU A 264 4.24 -1.60 8.77
CA LEU A 264 3.11 -1.95 7.90
C LEU A 264 3.50 -3.10 6.96
N ARG A 265 4.69 -3.02 6.37
CA ARG A 265 5.17 -4.04 5.46
C ARG A 265 5.40 -5.38 6.15
N TRP A 266 5.99 -5.40 7.34
CA TRP A 266 6.21 -6.64 8.09
C TRP A 266 4.91 -7.40 8.35
N VAL A 267 3.79 -6.69 8.56
CA VAL A 267 2.46 -7.32 8.63
C VAL A 267 2.05 -7.92 7.29
N GLY A 268 2.15 -7.14 6.20
CA GLY A 268 1.78 -7.58 4.85
C GLY A 268 2.60 -8.76 4.32
N ASP A 269 3.90 -8.78 4.62
CA ASP A 269 4.82 -9.86 4.28
C ASP A 269 4.69 -11.05 5.25
N GLY A 270 3.90 -10.90 6.30
CA GLY A 270 3.63 -11.97 7.25
C GLY A 270 4.79 -12.31 8.19
N LYS A 271 5.75 -11.40 8.41
CA LYS A 271 6.90 -11.63 9.31
C LYS A 271 6.44 -12.07 10.71
N SER A 272 7.22 -12.94 11.35
CA SER A 272 6.90 -13.44 12.69
C SER A 272 7.18 -12.38 13.76
N ILE A 273 6.58 -12.56 14.94
CA ILE A 273 6.81 -11.66 16.07
C ILE A 273 8.28 -11.69 16.48
N ASP A 274 8.90 -12.86 16.48
CA ASP A 274 10.30 -13.03 16.88
C ASP A 274 11.27 -12.43 15.86
N ASP A 275 10.97 -12.54 14.55
CA ASP A 275 11.75 -11.87 13.50
C ASP A 275 11.73 -10.35 13.69
N VAL A 276 10.55 -9.78 13.96
CA VAL A 276 10.41 -8.33 14.18
C VAL A 276 11.13 -7.89 15.45
N LYS A 277 11.06 -8.67 16.54
CA LYS A 277 11.84 -8.39 17.75
C LYS A 277 13.33 -8.39 17.47
N LYS A 278 13.83 -9.39 16.74
CA LYS A 278 15.24 -9.49 16.35
C LYS A 278 15.66 -8.30 15.48
N LEU A 279 14.86 -7.94 14.47
CA LEU A 279 15.11 -6.77 13.62
C LEU A 279 15.19 -5.46 14.43
N LEU A 280 14.39 -5.35 15.49
CA LEU A 280 14.38 -4.18 16.38
C LEU A 280 15.44 -4.25 17.50
N GLY A 281 16.21 -5.34 17.59
CA GLY A 281 17.18 -5.58 18.67
C GLY A 281 16.52 -5.72 20.05
N MET A 282 15.35 -6.36 20.09
CA MET A 282 14.51 -6.50 21.29
C MET A 282 14.35 -7.95 21.78
N ASP A 283 14.93 -8.92 21.07
CA ASP A 283 14.78 -10.37 21.31
C ASP A 283 15.43 -10.85 22.61
N THR A 284 16.48 -10.16 23.09
CA THR A 284 17.19 -10.51 24.33
C THR A 284 16.77 -9.68 25.55
N LEU A 285 15.79 -8.79 25.40
CA LEU A 285 15.39 -7.87 26.47
C LEU A 285 14.47 -8.54 27.50
N SER A 286 14.67 -8.23 28.77
CA SER A 286 13.71 -8.57 29.83
C SER A 286 12.37 -7.85 29.59
N THR A 287 11.27 -8.35 30.17
CA THR A 287 9.94 -7.74 30.02
C THR A 287 9.90 -6.25 30.38
N ALA A 288 10.62 -5.84 31.42
CA ALA A 288 10.71 -4.44 31.84
C ALA A 288 11.51 -3.60 30.82
N ALA A 289 12.68 -4.09 30.39
CA ALA A 289 13.51 -3.41 29.40
C ALA A 289 12.83 -3.35 28.02
N PHE A 290 12.07 -4.37 27.66
CA PHE A 290 11.32 -4.45 26.40
C PHE A 290 10.34 -3.29 26.24
N LYS A 291 9.57 -2.96 27.29
CA LYS A 291 8.59 -1.87 27.28
C LYS A 291 9.22 -0.48 27.28
N LEU A 292 10.43 -0.35 27.82
CA LEU A 292 11.17 0.92 27.90
C LEU A 292 12.10 1.16 26.70
N ASN A 293 12.27 0.17 25.82
CA ASN A 293 13.14 0.29 24.66
C ASN A 293 12.60 1.35 23.68
N ALA A 294 13.50 2.17 23.11
CA ALA A 294 13.12 3.22 22.16
C ALA A 294 12.43 2.70 20.89
N ASN A 295 12.71 1.46 20.49
CA ASN A 295 12.09 0.79 19.35
C ASN A 295 10.73 0.15 19.69
N PHE A 296 10.32 0.13 20.97
CA PHE A 296 9.04 -0.44 21.39
C PHE A 296 7.87 0.18 20.64
N LYS A 297 7.91 1.49 20.33
CA LYS A 297 6.83 2.14 19.55
C LYS A 297 6.62 1.53 18.16
N TYR A 298 7.67 1.02 17.51
CA TYR A 298 7.57 0.40 16.19
C TYR A 298 7.07 -1.04 16.30
N TYR A 299 7.50 -1.76 17.34
CA TYR A 299 6.92 -3.05 17.70
C TYR A 299 5.41 -2.91 18.01
N ASP A 300 5.04 -1.90 18.80
CA ASP A 300 3.66 -1.60 19.17
C ASP A 300 2.78 -1.32 17.95
N LYS A 301 3.31 -0.53 17.01
CA LYS A 301 2.67 -0.27 15.71
C LYS A 301 2.50 -1.54 14.88
N PHE A 302 3.54 -2.35 14.74
CA PHE A 302 3.49 -3.65 14.06
C PHE A 302 2.41 -4.55 14.69
N MET A 303 2.42 -4.70 16.01
CA MET A 303 1.47 -5.56 16.72
C MET A 303 0.03 -5.07 16.61
N THR A 304 -0.20 -3.76 16.67
CA THR A 304 -1.54 -3.17 16.49
C THR A 304 -2.09 -3.49 15.10
N MET A 305 -1.29 -3.29 14.04
CA MET A 305 -1.68 -3.64 12.66
C MET A 305 -1.86 -5.15 12.49
N ARG A 306 -1.07 -5.96 13.18
CA ARG A 306 -1.17 -7.41 13.16
C ARG A 306 -2.47 -7.91 13.82
N VAL A 307 -2.91 -7.26 14.89
CA VAL A 307 -4.23 -7.53 15.50
C VAL A 307 -5.36 -7.26 14.52
N GLU A 308 -5.32 -6.14 13.79
CA GLU A 308 -6.31 -5.85 12.76
C GLU A 308 -6.31 -6.88 11.63
N ASP A 309 -5.13 -7.32 11.20
CA ASP A 309 -4.97 -8.38 10.22
C ASP A 309 -5.60 -9.70 10.71
N TRP A 310 -5.35 -10.07 11.97
CA TRP A 310 -5.99 -11.23 12.59
C TRP A 310 -7.52 -11.10 12.65
N LEU A 311 -8.05 -9.92 12.97
CA LEU A 311 -9.49 -9.65 13.00
C LEU A 311 -10.17 -9.74 11.61
N ARG A 312 -9.45 -9.37 10.54
CA ARG A 312 -9.92 -9.52 9.15
C ARG A 312 -9.82 -10.95 8.67
N SER A 313 -8.88 -11.72 9.19
CA SER A 313 -8.70 -13.14 8.91
C SER A 313 -9.61 -14.03 9.76
N ILE A 314 -9.63 -15.33 9.48
CA ILE A 314 -10.41 -16.34 10.23
C ILE A 314 -9.68 -16.86 11.49
N LYS A 315 -8.73 -16.09 12.06
CA LYS A 315 -7.95 -16.54 13.21
C LYS A 315 -8.84 -16.72 14.44
N THR A 316 -8.67 -17.86 15.11
CA THR A 316 -9.37 -18.16 16.36
C THR A 316 -8.69 -17.49 17.55
N THR A 317 -9.36 -17.47 18.70
CA THR A 317 -8.76 -17.01 19.96
C THR A 317 -7.54 -17.85 20.32
N ASP A 318 -7.60 -19.16 20.11
CA ASP A 318 -6.51 -20.09 20.43
C ASP A 318 -5.32 -19.89 19.48
N ASP A 319 -5.58 -19.65 18.19
CA ASP A 319 -4.52 -19.31 17.23
C ASP A 319 -3.75 -18.07 17.65
N VAL A 320 -4.47 -16.99 18.01
CA VAL A 320 -3.84 -15.73 18.41
C VAL A 320 -3.13 -15.88 19.75
N LYS A 321 -3.71 -16.60 20.70
CA LYS A 321 -3.07 -16.89 22.00
C LYS A 321 -1.74 -17.61 21.80
N LYS A 322 -1.70 -18.62 20.92
CA LYS A 322 -0.48 -19.36 20.55
C LYS A 322 0.53 -18.49 19.79
N LEU A 323 0.08 -17.71 18.81
CA LEU A 323 0.95 -16.79 18.06
C LEU A 323 1.63 -15.77 18.97
N LEU A 324 0.96 -15.34 20.04
CA LEU A 324 1.50 -14.43 21.04
C LEU A 324 2.38 -15.12 22.09
N GLY A 325 2.51 -16.45 22.06
CA GLY A 325 3.23 -17.25 23.04
C GLY A 325 2.57 -17.24 24.43
N LEU A 326 1.24 -17.10 24.50
CA LEU A 326 0.49 -17.02 25.76
C LEU A 326 -0.18 -18.35 26.14
N ASP A 327 -0.20 -19.33 25.24
CA ASP A 327 -0.89 -20.62 25.42
C ASP A 327 -0.20 -21.53 26.45
N THR A 328 1.13 -21.40 26.59
CA THR A 328 1.93 -22.16 27.56
C THR A 328 2.12 -21.47 28.91
N LEU A 329 1.67 -20.22 29.04
CA LEU A 329 1.87 -19.42 30.25
C LEU A 329 0.79 -19.70 31.30
N SER A 330 1.16 -19.66 32.58
CA SER A 330 0.19 -19.60 33.67
C SER A 330 -0.61 -18.30 33.61
N ALA A 331 -1.76 -18.24 34.28
CA ALA A 331 -2.60 -17.04 34.29
C ALA A 331 -1.86 -15.80 34.81
N ASP A 332 -1.01 -15.94 35.83
CA ASP A 332 -0.25 -14.82 36.37
C ASP A 332 0.94 -14.43 35.48
N ALA A 333 1.61 -15.39 34.86
CA ALA A 333 2.65 -15.11 33.87
C ALA A 333 2.08 -14.41 32.62
N MET A 334 0.88 -14.80 32.19
CA MET A 334 0.18 -14.18 31.07
C MET A 334 -0.12 -12.69 31.36
N LYS A 335 -0.58 -12.33 32.56
CA LYS A 335 -0.82 -10.92 32.94
C LYS A 335 0.44 -10.05 32.89
N LEU A 336 1.61 -10.65 33.12
CA LEU A 336 2.89 -9.95 33.08
C LEU A 336 3.48 -9.87 31.66
N SER A 337 3.01 -10.71 30.74
CA SER A 337 3.51 -10.74 29.37
C SER A 337 3.30 -9.39 28.67
N PRO A 338 4.30 -8.87 27.93
CA PRO A 338 4.12 -7.66 27.13
C PRO A 338 3.09 -7.86 25.99
N ASN A 339 2.80 -9.13 25.64
CA ASN A 339 1.89 -9.47 24.57
C ASN A 339 0.42 -9.54 24.98
N VAL A 340 0.09 -9.53 26.29
CA VAL A 340 -1.29 -9.67 26.78
C VAL A 340 -2.20 -8.55 26.28
N LYS A 341 -1.67 -7.32 26.22
CA LYS A 341 -2.34 -6.14 25.65
C LYS A 341 -2.95 -6.44 24.26
N TYR A 342 -2.20 -7.10 23.39
CA TYR A 342 -2.64 -7.34 22.01
C TYR A 342 -3.67 -8.47 21.93
N TYR A 343 -3.58 -9.44 22.84
CA TYR A 343 -4.62 -10.46 23.00
C TYR A 343 -5.94 -9.81 23.44
N ASP A 344 -5.89 -8.92 24.43
CA ASP A 344 -7.06 -8.19 24.92
C ASP A 344 -7.67 -7.30 23.81
N GLN A 345 -6.83 -6.60 23.04
CA GLN A 345 -7.26 -5.82 21.87
C GLN A 345 -7.94 -6.71 20.81
N PHE A 346 -7.41 -7.90 20.53
CA PHE A 346 -8.01 -8.84 19.61
C PHE A 346 -9.38 -9.33 20.11
N LEU A 347 -9.50 -9.69 21.40
CA LEU A 347 -10.77 -10.10 22.00
C LEU A 347 -11.82 -8.98 21.93
N ALA A 348 -11.44 -7.75 22.30
CA ALA A 348 -12.31 -6.59 22.21
C ALA A 348 -12.76 -6.32 20.76
N GLY A 349 -11.84 -6.40 19.79
CA GLY A 349 -12.15 -6.27 18.37
C GLY A 349 -13.12 -7.32 17.86
N ARG A 350 -13.02 -8.57 18.33
CA ARG A 350 -13.98 -9.64 17.98
C ARG A 350 -15.38 -9.35 18.52
N VAL A 351 -15.49 -8.92 19.78
CA VAL A 351 -16.78 -8.53 20.38
C VAL A 351 -17.39 -7.38 19.59
N ASN A 352 -16.61 -6.35 19.26
CA ASN A 352 -17.08 -5.22 18.45
C ASN A 352 -17.57 -5.67 17.06
N ASN A 353 -16.86 -6.58 16.39
CA ASN A 353 -17.28 -7.13 15.10
C ASN A 353 -18.60 -7.92 15.21
N ILE A 354 -18.81 -8.67 16.29
CA ILE A 354 -20.07 -9.39 16.55
C ILE A 354 -21.22 -8.39 16.75
N VAL A 355 -21.02 -7.38 17.59
CA VAL A 355 -22.01 -6.32 17.85
C VAL A 355 -22.33 -5.55 16.57
N ALA A 356 -21.33 -5.16 15.78
CA ALA A 356 -21.51 -4.47 14.51
C ALA A 356 -22.30 -5.32 13.50
N ARG A 357 -22.01 -6.64 13.41
CA ARG A 357 -22.79 -7.56 12.57
C ARG A 357 -24.23 -7.71 13.05
N ALA A 358 -24.46 -7.86 14.36
CA ALA A 358 -25.82 -7.92 14.91
C ALA A 358 -26.61 -6.66 14.58
N ASN A 359 -26.00 -5.48 14.72
CA ASN A 359 -26.61 -4.20 14.39
C ASN A 359 -26.85 -4.02 12.87
N TYR A 360 -25.94 -4.53 12.02
CA TYR A 360 -26.10 -4.49 10.57
C TYR A 360 -27.24 -5.40 10.09
N VAL A 361 -27.31 -6.63 10.62
CA VAL A 361 -28.41 -7.56 10.34
C VAL A 361 -29.74 -7.00 10.84
N SER A 362 -29.74 -6.25 11.95
CA SER A 362 -30.94 -5.62 12.51
C SER A 362 -31.52 -4.48 11.65
N ARG A 363 -30.79 -3.94 10.67
CA ARG A 363 -31.28 -2.83 9.82
C ARG A 363 -31.98 -3.31 8.53
N ASN A 364 -31.77 -4.57 8.13
CA ASN A 364 -32.37 -5.21 6.96
C ASN A 364 -33.25 -6.43 7.32
N ALA A 365 -33.70 -6.54 8.58
CA ALA A 365 -34.78 -7.45 8.90
C ALA A 365 -36.05 -6.91 8.21
N MET A 366 -36.21 -7.24 6.93
CA MET A 366 -37.41 -6.97 6.14
C MET A 366 -38.58 -7.47 6.98
N THR A 367 -39.44 -6.54 7.40
CA THR A 367 -40.59 -6.92 8.23
C THR A 367 -41.46 -7.90 7.45
N TYR A 368 -42.21 -8.75 8.15
CA TYR A 368 -43.13 -9.67 7.49
C TYR A 368 -44.07 -8.93 6.52
N ASP A 369 -44.55 -7.75 6.91
CA ASP A 369 -45.39 -6.88 6.08
C ASP A 369 -44.70 -6.38 4.80
N GLU A 370 -43.41 -6.05 4.89
CA GLU A 370 -42.62 -5.58 3.74
C GLU A 370 -42.30 -6.72 2.77
N TYR A 371 -41.92 -7.89 3.30
CA TYR A 371 -41.70 -9.11 2.52
C TYR A 371 -42.96 -9.53 1.76
N MET A 372 -44.09 -9.60 2.47
CA MET A 372 -45.36 -10.00 1.88
C MET A 372 -45.87 -8.96 0.88
N SER A 373 -45.69 -7.67 1.14
CA SER A 373 -46.05 -6.60 0.18
C SER A 373 -45.23 -6.68 -1.11
N ASN A 374 -43.94 -7.00 -1.03
CA ASN A 374 -43.09 -7.18 -2.21
C ASN A 374 -43.45 -8.46 -2.97
N SER A 375 -43.80 -9.54 -2.26
CA SER A 375 -44.26 -10.79 -2.85
C SER A 375 -45.55 -10.59 -3.66
N VAL A 376 -46.54 -9.85 -3.12
CA VAL A 376 -47.77 -9.49 -3.84
C VAL A 376 -47.45 -8.73 -5.14
N LYS A 377 -46.58 -7.71 -5.09
CA LYS A 377 -46.17 -6.97 -6.30
C LYS A 377 -45.53 -7.89 -7.34
N SER A 378 -44.69 -8.82 -6.89
CA SER A 378 -44.02 -9.80 -7.75
C SER A 378 -45.03 -10.73 -8.43
N TRP A 379 -45.98 -11.30 -7.67
CA TRP A 379 -47.01 -12.19 -8.20
C TRP A 379 -47.93 -11.49 -9.22
N VAL A 380 -48.31 -10.23 -8.97
CA VAL A 380 -49.06 -9.41 -9.92
C VAL A 380 -48.24 -9.15 -11.19
N LYS A 381 -46.94 -8.91 -11.05
CA LYS A 381 -46.04 -8.69 -12.19
C LYS A 381 -45.87 -9.97 -13.02
N SER A 382 -45.74 -11.12 -12.38
CA SER A 382 -45.55 -12.42 -13.04
C SER A 382 -46.84 -13.05 -13.57
N GLY A 383 -48.00 -12.42 -13.35
CA GLY A 383 -49.30 -12.97 -13.78
C GLY A 383 -49.68 -14.26 -13.06
N LYS A 384 -49.29 -14.40 -11.79
CA LYS A 384 -49.56 -15.61 -11.01
C LYS A 384 -51.06 -15.84 -10.86
N SER A 385 -51.51 -17.09 -10.87
CA SER A 385 -52.94 -17.41 -10.74
C SER A 385 -53.46 -17.12 -9.33
N VAL A 386 -54.76 -16.85 -9.22
CA VAL A 386 -55.43 -16.62 -7.93
C VAL A 386 -55.30 -17.82 -7.00
N ASP A 387 -55.47 -19.03 -7.53
CA ASP A 387 -55.39 -20.27 -6.75
C ASP A 387 -53.97 -20.56 -6.24
N ASP A 388 -52.94 -20.27 -7.05
CA ASP A 388 -51.54 -20.43 -6.64
C ASP A 388 -51.16 -19.46 -5.52
N VAL A 389 -51.59 -18.20 -5.61
CA VAL A 389 -51.35 -17.22 -4.53
C VAL A 389 -52.11 -17.60 -3.27
N LYS A 390 -53.36 -18.07 -3.39
CA LYS A 390 -54.15 -18.54 -2.24
C LYS A 390 -53.45 -19.71 -1.51
N LYS A 391 -52.89 -20.65 -2.28
CA LYS A 391 -52.13 -21.79 -1.77
C LYS A 391 -50.80 -21.38 -1.14
N GLU A 392 -50.04 -20.48 -1.75
CA GLU A 392 -48.77 -19.98 -1.19
C GLU A 392 -48.95 -19.17 0.10
N LEU A 393 -50.11 -18.53 0.26
CA LEU A 393 -50.47 -17.84 1.50
C LEU A 393 -51.01 -18.79 2.58
N GLY A 394 -51.18 -20.08 2.27
CA GLY A 394 -51.74 -21.10 3.17
C GLY A 394 -53.25 -20.97 3.39
N LEU A 395 -53.96 -20.32 2.48
CA LEU A 395 -55.38 -19.99 2.61
C LEU A 395 -56.32 -21.00 1.90
N ASP A 396 -55.77 -21.94 1.13
CA ASP A 396 -56.51 -22.89 0.28
C ASP A 396 -57.37 -23.87 1.09
N LYS A 397 -56.94 -24.20 2.31
CA LYS A 397 -57.65 -25.11 3.24
C LYS A 397 -58.47 -24.40 4.31
N LEU A 398 -58.53 -23.06 4.28
CA LEU A 398 -59.25 -22.26 5.27
C LEU A 398 -60.59 -21.79 4.72
N SER A 399 -61.62 -21.80 5.55
CA SER A 399 -62.95 -21.30 5.22
C SER A 399 -63.61 -20.59 6.40
N GLY A 400 -64.63 -19.78 6.12
CA GLY A 400 -65.43 -19.12 7.15
C GLY A 400 -64.60 -18.17 8.01
N GLU A 401 -64.73 -18.30 9.33
CA GLU A 401 -64.07 -17.42 10.30
C GLU A 401 -62.55 -17.60 10.33
N ALA A 402 -62.06 -18.84 10.18
CA ALA A 402 -60.62 -19.13 10.18
C ALA A 402 -59.89 -18.44 9.02
N LEU A 403 -60.53 -18.29 7.87
CA LEU A 403 -59.98 -17.55 6.72
C LEU A 403 -59.96 -16.03 6.98
N ARG A 404 -61.06 -15.49 7.53
CA ARG A 404 -61.20 -14.04 7.79
C ARG A 404 -60.20 -13.52 8.83
N ASN A 405 -59.80 -14.36 9.77
CA ASN A 405 -58.88 -13.97 10.85
C ASN A 405 -57.41 -14.33 10.56
N HIS A 406 -57.10 -14.93 9.40
CA HIS A 406 -55.74 -15.35 9.08
C HIS A 406 -54.85 -14.14 8.73
N ILE A 407 -53.63 -14.08 9.28
CA ILE A 407 -52.70 -12.94 9.10
C ILE A 407 -52.41 -12.59 7.63
N ASN A 408 -52.49 -13.60 6.74
CA ASN A 408 -52.21 -13.43 5.32
C ASN A 408 -53.39 -12.96 4.47
N ILE A 409 -54.60 -12.90 5.02
CA ILE A 409 -55.80 -12.53 4.25
C ILE A 409 -55.66 -11.13 3.65
N LYS A 410 -55.07 -10.18 4.40
CA LYS A 410 -54.83 -8.81 3.95
C LYS A 410 -53.95 -8.72 2.69
N TYR A 411 -53.01 -9.65 2.49
CA TYR A 411 -52.17 -9.66 1.30
C TYR A 411 -52.85 -10.35 0.12
N TYR A 412 -53.68 -11.36 0.40
CA TYR A 412 -54.51 -12.00 -0.62
C TYR A 412 -55.51 -11.01 -1.22
N ASP A 413 -56.19 -10.23 -0.37
CA ASP A 413 -57.11 -9.17 -0.81
C ASP A 413 -56.38 -8.11 -1.65
N LYS A 414 -55.20 -7.67 -1.19
CA LYS A 414 -54.35 -6.72 -1.92
C LYS A 414 -53.91 -7.25 -3.28
N PHE A 415 -53.58 -8.54 -3.38
CA PHE A 415 -53.28 -9.20 -4.64
C PHE A 415 -54.48 -9.16 -5.60
N LEU A 416 -55.68 -9.55 -5.12
CA LEU A 416 -56.91 -9.53 -5.92
C LEU A 416 -57.28 -8.13 -6.42
N THR A 417 -57.07 -7.09 -5.60
CA THR A 417 -57.29 -5.70 -6.02
C THR A 417 -56.32 -5.30 -7.14
N LEU A 418 -55.03 -5.59 -6.99
CA LEU A 418 -54.01 -5.20 -7.95
C LEU A 418 -54.08 -5.99 -9.27
N THR A 419 -54.57 -7.23 -9.26
CA THR A 419 -54.77 -8.00 -10.49
C THR A 419 -55.98 -7.52 -11.28
N LYS A 420 -57.07 -7.08 -10.62
CA LYS A 420 -58.25 -6.51 -11.30
C LYS A 420 -57.92 -5.22 -12.05
N LEU A 421 -57.11 -4.35 -11.44
CA LEU A 421 -56.65 -3.09 -12.04
C LEU A 421 -55.76 -3.24 -13.28
N LYS A 422 -55.33 -4.46 -13.61
CA LYS A 422 -54.50 -4.77 -14.79
C LYS A 422 -55.30 -5.28 -15.99
N VAL A 423 -56.57 -5.62 -15.78
CA VAL A 423 -57.45 -6.25 -16.77
C VAL A 423 -58.43 -5.23 -17.39
N GLU A 424 -58.54 -4.05 -16.80
CA GLU A 424 -59.11 -2.83 -17.38
C GLU A 424 -58.02 -2.01 -18.10
#